data_AF-A0A4U7KNC4-F1
#
_entry.id   AF-A0A4U7KNC4-F1
#
_cell.length_a   1.000
_cell.length_b   1.000
_cell.length_c   1.000
_cell.angle_alpha   90.00
_cell.angle_beta   90.00
_cell.angle_gamma   90.00
#
_symmetry.space_group_name_H-M   'P 1'
#
loop_
_entity.id
_entity.type
_entity.pdbx_description
1 polymer ?
#
loop_
_entity_poly.entity_id
_entity_poly.type
_entity_poly.pdbx_seq_one_letter_code
_entity_poly.pdbx_strand_id
1 'polypeptide(L)'
;MVPYNGARTKVQLKLTIQRCKMLQEKKEAMAKQARRDISALVEKGKLETARIKTEGIISEDIHLELLELMELYSETLLARFALLDMPTRDPDISILPALTSIIHAAPRTELKELHVLREMLMAKFGREFAQDVMENKDSCVPERVMNKLVVDAPDPKLVDLYIFEICKAYDVPFSSPHLPETKVEQDEEQVEEQVGEEEKGSNDEAGKDKVAEKETVRSTTTNSKVDGATNDAKQQESAPPRRKTDKEEYDSLEERFAALKRR
;
A
#
# COMPACT_ATOMS: atom_id res chain seq x y z
N MET A 1 13.95 -28.43 -17.32
CA MET A 1 12.58 -27.90 -17.51
C MET A 1 11.67 -29.10 -17.59
N VAL A 2 10.64 -29.19 -16.74
CA VAL A 2 9.75 -30.35 -16.70
C VAL A 2 8.90 -30.37 -17.98
N PRO A 3 8.74 -31.51 -18.67
CA PRO A 3 7.87 -31.58 -19.85
C PRO A 3 6.42 -31.31 -19.45
N TYR A 4 5.70 -30.56 -20.29
CA TYR A 4 4.27 -30.29 -20.06
C TYR A 4 3.46 -31.59 -20.03
N ASN A 5 2.53 -31.68 -19.08
CA ASN A 5 1.60 -32.79 -18.95
C ASN A 5 0.25 -32.24 -18.48
N GLY A 6 -0.78 -32.33 -19.33
CA GLY A 6 -2.10 -31.78 -19.06
C GLY A 6 -2.73 -32.33 -17.76
N ALA A 7 -2.72 -33.66 -17.58
CA ALA A 7 -3.26 -34.29 -16.38
C ALA A 7 -2.56 -33.79 -15.09
N ARG A 8 -1.23 -33.66 -15.10
CA ARG A 8 -0.46 -33.10 -13.98
C ARG A 8 -0.77 -31.62 -13.75
N THR A 9 -0.88 -30.82 -14.81
CA THR A 9 -1.23 -29.40 -14.73
C THR A 9 -2.63 -29.19 -14.15
N LYS A 10 -3.59 -30.04 -14.52
CA LYS A 10 -4.96 -30.03 -13.99
C LYS A 10 -5.02 -30.36 -12.50
N VAL A 11 -4.19 -31.30 -12.03
CA VAL A 11 -4.03 -31.57 -10.58
C VAL A 11 -3.34 -30.40 -9.88
N GLN A 12 -2.31 -29.82 -10.49
CA GLN A 12 -1.59 -28.67 -9.95
C GLN A 12 -2.52 -27.46 -9.76
N LEU A 13 -3.36 -27.13 -10.74
CA LEU A 13 -4.39 -26.08 -10.62
C LEU A 13 -5.30 -26.29 -9.42
N LYS A 14 -5.84 -27.50 -9.23
CA LYS A 14 -6.69 -27.84 -8.07
C LYS A 14 -5.96 -27.63 -6.73
N LEU A 15 -4.71 -28.07 -6.65
CA LEU A 15 -3.89 -27.91 -5.45
C LEU A 15 -3.59 -26.43 -5.17
N THR A 16 -3.28 -25.64 -6.21
CA THR A 16 -3.10 -24.19 -6.11
C THR A 16 -4.35 -23.50 -5.56
N ILE A 17 -5.54 -23.78 -6.12
CA ILE A 17 -6.82 -23.22 -5.65
C ILE A 17 -7.05 -23.53 -4.16
N GLN A 18 -6.88 -24.80 -3.76
CA GLN A 18 -7.04 -25.19 -2.36
C GLN A 18 -6.03 -24.47 -1.43
N ARG A 19 -4.79 -24.29 -1.90
CA ARG A 19 -3.72 -23.60 -1.17
C ARG A 19 -3.94 -22.10 -1.06
N CYS A 20 -4.50 -21.44 -2.09
CA CYS A 20 -4.94 -20.05 -2.02
C CYS A 20 -5.96 -19.86 -0.88
N LYS A 21 -7.04 -20.65 -0.87
CA LYS A 21 -8.12 -20.58 0.14
C LYS A 21 -7.59 -20.71 1.57
N MET A 22 -6.82 -21.76 1.84
CA MET A 22 -6.21 -21.97 3.17
C MET A 22 -5.24 -20.85 3.57
N LEU A 23 -4.59 -20.18 2.60
CA LEU A 23 -3.67 -19.09 2.88
C LEU A 23 -4.41 -17.77 3.14
N GLN A 24 -5.48 -17.49 2.39
CA GLN A 24 -6.37 -16.34 2.61
C GLN A 24 -6.98 -16.41 4.02
N GLU A 25 -7.62 -17.52 4.38
CA GLU A 25 -8.19 -17.76 5.72
C GLU A 25 -7.18 -17.50 6.85
N LYS A 26 -5.93 -17.96 6.66
CA LYS A 26 -4.84 -17.73 7.61
C LYS A 26 -4.45 -16.24 7.69
N LYS A 27 -4.27 -15.58 6.54
CA LYS A 27 -3.88 -14.16 6.47
C LYS A 27 -4.97 -13.26 7.04
N GLU A 28 -6.25 -13.53 6.78
CA GLU A 28 -7.37 -12.84 7.42
C GLU A 28 -7.35 -12.96 8.95
N ALA A 29 -7.12 -14.16 9.47
CA ALA A 29 -7.04 -14.40 10.92
C ALA A 29 -5.88 -13.62 11.55
N MET A 30 -4.72 -13.59 10.87
CA MET A 30 -3.57 -12.77 11.28
C MET A 30 -3.89 -11.27 11.22
N ALA A 31 -4.52 -10.79 10.15
CA ALA A 31 -4.87 -9.38 9.99
C ALA A 31 -5.92 -8.90 11.01
N LYS A 32 -6.84 -9.77 11.45
CA LYS A 32 -7.77 -9.50 12.56
C LYS A 32 -7.01 -9.29 13.89
N GLN A 33 -6.00 -10.14 14.18
CA GLN A 33 -5.16 -9.96 15.36
C GLN A 33 -4.27 -8.70 15.25
N ALA A 34 -3.69 -8.44 14.09
CA ALA A 34 -2.81 -7.30 13.86
C ALA A 34 -3.54 -5.95 14.03
N ARG A 35 -4.81 -5.84 13.59
CA ARG A 35 -5.64 -4.65 13.83
C ARG A 35 -5.90 -4.43 15.33
N ARG A 36 -6.14 -5.49 16.10
CA ARG A 36 -6.26 -5.43 17.57
C ARG A 36 -4.96 -5.02 18.26
N ASP A 37 -3.81 -5.45 17.73
CA ASP A 37 -2.50 -5.04 18.23
C ASP A 37 -2.23 -3.53 17.98
N ILE A 38 -2.81 -2.94 16.92
CA ILE A 38 -2.70 -1.50 16.63
C ILE A 38 -3.54 -0.68 17.61
N SER A 39 -4.81 -1.02 17.85
CA SER A 39 -5.63 -0.29 18.82
C SER A 39 -4.97 -0.30 20.21
N ALA A 40 -4.46 -1.46 20.65
CA ALA A 40 -3.69 -1.61 21.88
C ALA A 40 -2.30 -0.93 21.89
N LEU A 41 -1.81 -0.39 20.76
CA LEU A 41 -0.62 0.47 20.69
C LEU A 41 -0.99 1.96 20.75
N VAL A 42 -2.12 2.33 20.13
CA VAL A 42 -2.68 3.70 20.19
C VAL A 42 -3.10 4.05 21.62
N GLU A 43 -3.80 3.14 22.33
CA GLU A 43 -4.11 3.29 23.77
C GLU A 43 -2.87 3.56 24.64
N LYS A 44 -1.71 3.01 24.25
CA LYS A 44 -0.44 3.17 24.97
C LYS A 44 0.35 4.41 24.54
N GLY A 45 -0.25 5.27 23.71
CA GLY A 45 0.39 6.49 23.17
C GLY A 45 1.51 6.24 22.15
N LYS A 46 1.68 5.01 21.64
CA LYS A 46 2.81 4.64 20.76
C LYS A 46 2.49 4.86 19.28
N LEU A 47 2.11 6.09 18.93
CA LEU A 47 1.58 6.45 17.61
C LEU A 47 2.54 6.12 16.45
N GLU A 48 3.82 6.45 16.57
CA GLU A 48 4.82 6.12 15.52
C GLU A 48 4.94 4.61 15.28
N THR A 49 4.91 3.80 16.35
CA THR A 49 4.92 2.33 16.23
C THR A 49 3.62 1.81 15.62
N ALA A 50 2.49 2.47 15.88
CA ALA A 50 1.20 2.14 15.27
C ALA A 50 1.19 2.46 13.77
N ARG A 51 1.71 3.63 13.34
CA ARG A 51 1.84 4.02 11.92
C ARG A 51 2.64 3.00 11.12
N ILE A 52 3.87 2.69 11.56
CA ILE A 52 4.74 1.70 10.89
C ILE A 52 4.09 0.31 10.83
N LYS A 53 3.37 -0.13 11.88
CA LYS A 53 2.62 -1.39 11.83
C LYS A 53 1.43 -1.34 10.86
N THR A 54 0.76 -0.20 10.75
CA THR A 54 -0.39 -0.02 9.85
C THR A 54 0.02 -0.08 8.40
N GLU A 55 1.17 0.49 8.02
CA GLU A 55 1.77 0.32 6.69
C GLU A 55 1.92 -1.17 6.32
N GLY A 56 2.37 -1.98 7.28
CA GLY A 56 2.44 -3.44 7.16
C GLY A 56 1.07 -4.09 6.90
N ILE A 57 0.02 -3.72 7.66
CA ILE A 57 -1.33 -4.25 7.44
C ILE A 57 -1.88 -3.85 6.07
N ILE A 58 -1.70 -2.60 5.63
CA ILE A 58 -2.15 -2.16 4.31
C ILE A 58 -1.49 -3.01 3.20
N SER A 59 -0.20 -3.31 3.34
CA SER A 59 0.52 -4.21 2.42
C SER A 59 0.02 -5.66 2.49
N GLU A 60 -0.30 -6.17 3.70
CA GLU A 60 -0.88 -7.51 3.88
C GLU A 60 -2.29 -7.64 3.29
N ASP A 61 -3.14 -6.61 3.42
CA ASP A 61 -4.49 -6.56 2.83
C ASP A 61 -4.41 -6.51 1.29
N ILE A 62 -3.54 -5.67 0.71
CA ILE A 62 -3.29 -5.65 -0.75
C ILE A 62 -2.78 -7.02 -1.24
N HIS A 63 -1.94 -7.70 -0.46
CA HIS A 63 -1.47 -9.04 -0.77
C HIS A 63 -2.59 -10.09 -0.66
N LEU A 64 -3.55 -9.95 0.27
CA LEU A 64 -4.72 -10.82 0.36
C LEU A 64 -5.58 -10.70 -0.91
N GLU A 65 -5.91 -9.48 -1.34
CA GLU A 65 -6.65 -9.22 -2.58
C GLU A 65 -5.94 -9.75 -3.85
N LEU A 66 -4.61 -9.81 -3.83
CA LEU A 66 -3.82 -10.47 -4.87
C LEU A 66 -4.01 -11.99 -4.86
N LEU A 67 -4.01 -12.62 -3.68
CA LEU A 67 -4.22 -14.07 -3.54
C LEU A 67 -5.61 -14.50 -4.00
N GLU A 68 -6.64 -13.69 -3.74
CA GLU A 68 -8.00 -13.86 -4.28
C GLU A 68 -8.02 -13.79 -5.81
N LEU A 69 -7.32 -12.82 -6.42
CA LEU A 69 -7.19 -12.74 -7.87
C LEU A 69 -6.46 -13.97 -8.46
N MET A 70 -5.41 -14.46 -7.80
CA MET A 70 -4.69 -15.65 -8.26
C MET A 70 -5.53 -16.92 -8.17
N GLU A 71 -6.40 -17.01 -7.16
CA GLU A 71 -7.41 -18.06 -7.08
C GLU A 71 -8.41 -17.97 -8.24
N LEU A 72 -9.05 -16.82 -8.44
CA LEU A 72 -10.05 -16.61 -9.49
C LEU A 72 -9.49 -16.94 -10.89
N TYR A 73 -8.25 -16.56 -11.17
CA TYR A 73 -7.58 -16.92 -12.42
C TYR A 73 -7.23 -18.42 -12.50
N SER A 74 -6.86 -19.05 -11.39
CA SER A 74 -6.62 -20.50 -11.34
C SER A 74 -7.92 -21.30 -11.56
N GLU A 75 -9.03 -20.86 -10.97
CA GLU A 75 -10.37 -21.43 -11.22
C GLU A 75 -10.81 -21.21 -12.67
N THR A 76 -10.55 -20.03 -13.25
CA THR A 76 -10.83 -19.74 -14.67
C THR A 76 -10.06 -20.67 -15.61
N LEU A 77 -8.76 -20.88 -15.37
CA LEU A 77 -7.95 -21.84 -16.13
C LEU A 77 -8.41 -23.29 -15.95
N LEU A 78 -8.86 -23.67 -14.76
CA LEU A 78 -9.38 -25.01 -14.48
C LEU A 78 -10.75 -25.25 -15.17
N ALA A 79 -11.63 -24.25 -15.17
CA ALA A 79 -12.92 -24.31 -15.84
C ALA A 79 -12.77 -24.39 -17.37
N ARG A 80 -11.81 -23.64 -17.93
CA ARG A 80 -11.49 -23.62 -19.38
C ARG A 80 -10.31 -24.53 -19.74
N PHE A 81 -10.06 -25.59 -18.96
CA PHE A 81 -8.88 -26.44 -19.13
C PHE A 81 -8.74 -27.05 -20.53
N ALA A 82 -9.84 -27.29 -21.25
CA ALA A 82 -9.81 -27.80 -22.63
C ALA A 82 -9.07 -26.85 -23.59
N LEU A 83 -9.18 -25.52 -23.40
CA LEU A 83 -8.41 -24.53 -24.18
C LEU A 83 -6.94 -24.53 -23.77
N LEU A 84 -6.66 -24.76 -22.47
CA LEU A 84 -5.30 -24.83 -21.94
C LEU A 84 -4.56 -26.12 -22.34
N ASP A 85 -5.25 -27.22 -22.66
CA ASP A 85 -4.64 -28.51 -23.05
C ASP A 85 -4.47 -28.67 -24.57
N MET A 86 -4.94 -27.71 -25.38
CA MET A 86 -4.75 -27.73 -26.84
C MET A 86 -3.26 -27.87 -27.23
N PRO A 87 -2.94 -28.54 -28.34
CA PRO A 87 -1.55 -28.71 -28.81
C PRO A 87 -0.94 -27.43 -29.41
N THR A 88 -1.71 -26.33 -29.48
CA THR A 88 -1.22 -25.03 -29.94
C THR A 88 -0.26 -24.41 -28.93
N ARG A 89 0.72 -23.65 -29.44
CA ARG A 89 1.59 -22.80 -28.61
C ARG A 89 1.02 -21.41 -28.38
N ASP A 90 0.00 -21.02 -29.12
CA ASP A 90 -0.66 -19.73 -28.93
C ASP A 90 -1.80 -19.88 -27.91
N PRO A 91 -1.81 -19.09 -26.81
CA PRO A 91 -2.89 -19.10 -25.84
C PRO A 91 -4.15 -18.44 -26.43
N ASP A 92 -5.32 -19.03 -26.13
CA ASP A 92 -6.60 -18.42 -26.49
C ASP A 92 -6.82 -17.10 -25.73
N ILE A 93 -7.38 -16.10 -26.41
CA ILE A 93 -7.60 -14.74 -25.88
C ILE A 93 -8.45 -14.77 -24.59
N SER A 94 -9.37 -15.73 -24.45
CA SER A 94 -10.23 -15.87 -23.28
C SER A 94 -9.53 -16.44 -22.04
N ILE A 95 -8.35 -17.04 -22.18
CA ILE A 95 -7.52 -17.53 -21.06
C ILE A 95 -6.25 -16.69 -20.86
N LEU A 96 -5.84 -15.90 -21.86
CA LEU A 96 -4.63 -15.09 -21.83
C LEU A 96 -4.51 -14.22 -20.56
N PRO A 97 -5.52 -13.44 -20.12
CA PRO A 97 -5.39 -12.62 -18.91
C PRO A 97 -5.10 -13.42 -17.64
N ALA A 98 -5.66 -14.64 -17.51
CA ALA A 98 -5.43 -15.52 -16.37
C ALA A 98 -4.02 -16.14 -16.42
N LEU A 99 -3.60 -16.53 -17.62
CA LEU A 99 -2.28 -17.11 -17.89
C LEU A 99 -1.15 -16.11 -17.62
N THR A 100 -1.24 -14.89 -18.14
CA THR A 100 -0.21 -13.85 -17.98
C THR A 100 -0.12 -13.40 -16.52
N SER A 101 -1.27 -13.18 -15.87
CA SER A 101 -1.34 -12.86 -14.44
C SER A 101 -0.63 -13.89 -13.56
N ILE A 102 -0.91 -15.18 -13.77
CA ILE A 102 -0.30 -16.25 -12.97
C ILE A 102 1.21 -16.34 -13.20
N ILE A 103 1.69 -16.27 -14.45
CA ILE A 103 3.13 -16.33 -14.76
C ILE A 103 3.89 -15.13 -14.18
N HIS A 104 3.30 -13.93 -14.24
CA HIS A 104 3.92 -12.70 -13.75
C HIS A 104 3.88 -12.60 -12.21
N ALA A 105 2.75 -12.97 -11.58
CA ALA A 105 2.56 -12.85 -10.14
C ALA A 105 3.27 -13.95 -9.33
N ALA A 106 3.34 -15.20 -9.83
CA ALA A 106 3.91 -16.34 -9.11
C ALA A 106 5.21 -16.02 -8.32
N PRO A 107 6.28 -15.47 -8.93
CA PRO A 107 7.54 -15.21 -8.21
C PRO A 107 7.42 -14.20 -7.07
N ARG A 108 6.36 -13.38 -7.03
CA ARG A 108 6.07 -12.41 -5.96
C ARG A 108 5.14 -12.97 -4.87
N THR A 109 4.72 -14.24 -4.99
CA THR A 109 3.85 -14.93 -4.00
C THR A 109 4.59 -15.99 -3.20
N GLU A 110 4.13 -16.24 -1.98
CA GLU A 110 4.65 -17.29 -1.07
C GLU A 110 4.13 -18.72 -1.39
N LEU A 111 3.25 -18.86 -2.39
CA LEU A 111 2.60 -20.12 -2.77
C LEU A 111 3.48 -21.00 -3.68
N LYS A 112 4.20 -21.96 -3.11
CA LYS A 112 5.04 -22.92 -3.85
C LYS A 112 4.31 -23.62 -5.00
N GLU A 113 3.03 -23.93 -4.82
CA GLU A 113 2.18 -24.53 -5.84
C GLU A 113 1.95 -23.62 -7.07
N LEU A 114 1.93 -22.30 -6.89
CA LEU A 114 1.82 -21.32 -7.97
C LEU A 114 3.15 -21.20 -8.75
N HIS A 115 4.30 -21.34 -8.07
CA HIS A 115 5.62 -21.42 -8.72
C HIS A 115 5.74 -22.66 -9.61
N VAL A 116 5.30 -23.84 -9.11
CA VAL A 116 5.26 -25.08 -9.89
C VAL A 116 4.29 -24.97 -11.08
N LEU A 117 3.14 -24.33 -10.89
CA LEU A 117 2.19 -24.06 -11.99
C LEU A 117 2.82 -23.16 -13.06
N ARG A 118 3.51 -22.07 -12.66
CA ARG A 118 4.26 -21.20 -13.57
C ARG A 118 5.27 -21.99 -14.41
N GLU A 119 6.08 -22.86 -13.80
CA GLU A 119 7.04 -23.68 -14.56
C GLU A 119 6.37 -24.57 -15.62
N MET A 120 5.22 -25.17 -15.32
CA MET A 120 4.44 -25.98 -16.27
C MET A 120 3.90 -25.15 -17.43
N LEU A 121 3.40 -23.94 -17.15
CA LEU A 121 2.86 -23.03 -18.15
C LEU A 121 3.98 -22.48 -19.06
N MET A 122 5.11 -22.08 -18.49
CA MET A 122 6.32 -21.70 -19.25
C MET A 122 6.83 -22.84 -20.16
N ALA A 123 6.72 -24.09 -19.72
CA ALA A 123 7.11 -25.24 -20.51
C ALA A 123 6.17 -25.51 -21.70
N LYS A 124 4.89 -25.10 -21.60
CA LYS A 124 3.90 -25.24 -22.68
C LYS A 124 4.04 -24.13 -23.73
N PHE A 125 3.97 -22.87 -23.29
CA PHE A 125 3.92 -21.69 -24.16
C PHE A 125 5.30 -21.23 -24.65
N GLY A 126 6.39 -21.74 -24.03
CA GLY A 126 7.75 -21.43 -24.42
C GLY A 126 8.38 -20.33 -23.58
N ARG A 127 9.71 -20.17 -23.73
CA ARG A 127 10.50 -19.23 -22.91
C ARG A 127 10.36 -17.78 -23.34
N GLU A 128 10.19 -17.52 -24.64
CA GLU A 128 10.03 -16.17 -25.20
C GLU A 128 8.76 -15.52 -24.64
N PHE A 129 7.59 -16.15 -24.87
CA PHE A 129 6.32 -15.75 -24.25
C PHE A 129 6.42 -15.55 -22.73
N ALA A 130 7.08 -16.47 -22.02
CA ALA A 130 7.26 -16.34 -20.59
C ALA A 130 8.13 -15.13 -20.19
N GLN A 131 9.15 -14.78 -20.99
CA GLN A 131 9.98 -13.60 -20.76
C GLN A 131 9.21 -12.31 -21.07
N ASP A 132 8.44 -12.28 -22.17
CA ASP A 132 7.62 -11.13 -22.55
C ASP A 132 6.55 -10.84 -21.49
N VAL A 133 5.94 -11.87 -20.91
CA VAL A 133 5.00 -11.75 -19.78
C VAL A 133 5.69 -11.29 -18.49
N MET A 134 6.91 -11.76 -18.21
CA MET A 134 7.68 -11.31 -17.04
C MET A 134 8.10 -9.84 -17.15
N GLU A 135 8.43 -9.38 -18.35
CA GLU A 135 8.74 -7.97 -18.66
C GLU A 135 7.46 -7.12 -18.85
N ASN A 136 6.28 -7.73 -18.82
CA ASN A 136 4.97 -7.14 -19.13
C ASN A 136 4.96 -6.34 -20.45
N LYS A 137 5.57 -6.90 -21.50
CA LYS A 137 5.49 -6.35 -22.85
C LYS A 137 4.01 -6.28 -23.29
N ASP A 138 3.72 -5.26 -24.09
CA ASP A 138 2.39 -4.97 -24.66
C ASP A 138 1.24 -4.89 -23.63
N SER A 139 1.57 -4.63 -22.36
CA SER A 139 0.61 -4.62 -21.23
C SER A 139 -0.24 -5.90 -21.14
N CYS A 140 0.38 -7.05 -21.42
CA CYS A 140 -0.29 -8.35 -21.45
C CYS A 140 -0.86 -8.81 -20.09
N VAL A 141 -0.41 -8.22 -18.97
CA VAL A 141 -0.93 -8.47 -17.62
C VAL A 141 -1.99 -7.42 -17.27
N PRO A 142 -3.19 -7.81 -16.79
CA PRO A 142 -4.22 -6.90 -16.32
C PRO A 142 -3.72 -5.91 -15.27
N GLU A 143 -4.08 -4.64 -15.42
CA GLU A 143 -3.66 -3.55 -14.52
C GLU A 143 -4.07 -3.80 -13.05
N ARG A 144 -5.23 -4.43 -12.82
CA ARG A 144 -5.70 -4.86 -11.49
C ARG A 144 -4.73 -5.79 -10.74
N VAL A 145 -3.91 -6.55 -11.46
CA VAL A 145 -2.85 -7.39 -10.89
C VAL A 145 -1.58 -6.56 -10.72
N MET A 146 -1.18 -5.80 -11.75
CA MET A 146 0.01 -4.94 -11.71
C MET A 146 0.00 -3.99 -10.51
N ASN A 147 -1.11 -3.29 -10.28
CA ASN A 147 -1.25 -2.30 -9.20
C ASN A 147 -1.16 -2.93 -7.80
N LYS A 148 -1.47 -4.23 -7.64
CA LYS A 148 -1.31 -4.99 -6.38
C LYS A 148 0.07 -5.65 -6.22
N LEU A 149 0.87 -5.68 -7.28
CA LEU A 149 2.23 -6.21 -7.28
C LEU A 149 3.30 -5.12 -7.15
N VAL A 150 2.90 -3.84 -7.21
CA VAL A 150 3.77 -2.71 -6.85
C VAL A 150 4.00 -2.72 -5.35
N VAL A 151 5.27 -2.69 -4.95
CA VAL A 151 5.68 -2.54 -3.55
C VAL A 151 6.17 -1.11 -3.40
N ASP A 152 5.30 -0.26 -2.84
CA ASP A 152 5.59 1.15 -2.55
C ASP A 152 5.03 1.51 -1.17
N ALA A 153 5.52 2.59 -0.58
CA ALA A 153 5.03 3.08 0.71
C ALA A 153 3.62 3.71 0.54
N PRO A 154 2.63 3.36 1.38
CA PRO A 154 1.31 3.98 1.31
C PRO A 154 1.37 5.47 1.71
N ASP A 155 0.48 6.29 1.15
CA ASP A 155 0.33 7.70 1.55
C ASP A 155 0.08 7.78 3.07
N PRO A 156 0.82 8.60 3.84
CA PRO A 156 0.58 8.83 5.26
C PRO A 156 -0.89 9.16 5.62
N LYS A 157 -1.65 9.77 4.70
CA LYS A 157 -3.09 10.01 4.87
C LYS A 157 -3.90 8.71 4.89
N LEU A 158 -3.56 7.74 4.05
CA LEU A 158 -4.21 6.43 4.02
C LEU A 158 -3.89 5.64 5.28
N VAL A 159 -2.65 5.74 5.78
CA VAL A 159 -2.22 5.15 7.06
C VAL A 159 -3.07 5.69 8.21
N ASP A 160 -3.24 7.01 8.30
CA ASP A 160 -4.05 7.62 9.37
C ASP A 160 -5.54 7.30 9.27
N LEU A 161 -6.10 7.23 8.06
CA LEU A 161 -7.47 6.77 7.84
C LEU A 161 -7.67 5.31 8.29
N TYR A 162 -6.69 4.44 8.03
CA TYR A 162 -6.69 3.06 8.51
C TYR A 162 -6.63 2.97 10.03
N ILE A 163 -5.76 3.75 10.69
CA ILE A 163 -5.69 3.79 12.16
C ILE A 163 -7.03 4.27 12.73
N PHE A 164 -7.64 5.31 12.13
CA PHE A 164 -8.92 5.82 12.58
C PHE A 164 -10.04 4.78 12.52
N GLU A 165 -10.22 4.09 11.39
CA GLU A 165 -11.26 3.05 11.27
C GLU A 165 -10.98 1.84 12.20
N ILE A 166 -9.70 1.48 12.41
CA ILE A 166 -9.32 0.46 13.42
C ILE A 166 -9.70 0.92 14.83
N CYS A 167 -9.30 2.14 15.22
CA CYS A 167 -9.57 2.68 16.56
C CYS A 167 -11.08 2.83 16.83
N LYS A 168 -11.84 3.29 15.84
CA LYS A 168 -13.31 3.35 15.85
C LYS A 168 -13.97 1.98 16.00
N ALA A 169 -13.40 0.92 15.42
CA ALA A 169 -13.90 -0.45 15.59
C ALA A 169 -13.57 -1.09 16.95
N TYR A 170 -12.71 -0.45 17.76
CA TYR A 170 -12.32 -0.90 19.10
C TYR A 170 -12.61 0.15 20.19
N ASP A 171 -13.43 1.16 19.90
CA ASP A 171 -13.80 2.26 20.80
C ASP A 171 -12.62 3.06 21.41
N VAL A 172 -11.49 3.13 20.69
CA VAL A 172 -10.28 3.86 21.11
C VAL A 172 -10.29 5.29 20.54
N PRO A 173 -10.09 6.34 21.36
CA PRO A 173 -10.00 7.71 20.85
C PRO A 173 -8.69 7.92 20.08
N PHE A 174 -8.82 8.30 18.80
CA PHE A 174 -7.69 8.66 17.93
C PHE A 174 -8.01 9.93 17.14
N SER A 175 -7.02 10.82 17.04
CA SER A 175 -7.07 12.03 16.22
C SER A 175 -5.72 12.22 15.54
N SER A 176 -5.72 12.62 14.27
CA SER A 176 -4.51 12.90 13.49
C SER A 176 -4.71 14.12 12.58
N PRO A 177 -3.67 14.95 12.32
CA PRO A 177 -3.74 16.11 11.41
C PRO A 177 -4.10 15.83 9.95
N HIS A 178 -4.29 14.56 9.57
CA HIS A 178 -4.59 14.13 8.21
C HIS A 178 -6.00 13.56 8.03
N LEU A 179 -6.79 13.43 9.12
CA LEU A 179 -8.21 13.17 8.98
C LEU A 179 -8.92 14.41 8.40
N PRO A 180 -9.95 14.25 7.56
CA PRO A 180 -10.91 15.33 7.40
C PRO A 180 -11.51 15.62 8.78
N GLU A 181 -11.55 16.89 9.18
CA GLU A 181 -12.19 17.32 10.43
C GLU A 181 -13.69 17.01 10.37
N THR A 182 -14.07 15.79 10.75
CA THR A 182 -15.40 15.52 11.24
C THR A 182 -15.50 16.22 12.59
N LYS A 183 -15.83 17.51 12.54
CA LYS A 183 -16.35 18.24 13.69
C LYS A 183 -17.58 17.48 14.14
N VAL A 184 -17.38 16.62 15.13
CA VAL A 184 -18.47 16.21 16.00
C VAL A 184 -18.78 17.47 16.79
N GLU A 185 -19.71 18.25 16.28
CA GLU A 185 -20.38 19.29 17.05
C GLU A 185 -21.03 18.55 18.22
N GLN A 186 -20.33 18.54 19.35
CA GLN A 186 -20.96 18.29 20.63
C GLN A 186 -21.85 19.51 20.84
N ASP A 187 -23.14 19.34 20.57
CA ASP A 187 -24.17 20.27 21.01
C ASP A 187 -24.12 20.33 22.54
N GLU A 188 -23.30 21.26 23.06
CA GLU A 188 -23.39 21.71 24.44
C GLU A 188 -24.73 22.45 24.58
N GLU A 189 -25.81 21.71 24.86
CA GLU A 189 -27.07 22.29 25.31
C GLU A 189 -26.83 23.03 26.63
N GLN A 190 -26.56 24.32 26.50
CA GLN A 190 -26.47 25.27 27.61
C GLN A 190 -27.82 25.32 28.33
N VAL A 191 -27.83 24.89 29.58
CA VAL A 191 -28.94 25.14 30.51
C VAL A 191 -28.42 26.00 31.66
N GLU A 192 -28.32 27.30 31.42
CA GLU A 192 -28.24 28.30 32.49
C GLU A 192 -29.65 28.80 32.81
N GLU A 193 -30.16 28.54 34.03
CA GLU A 193 -30.88 29.60 34.77
C GLU A 193 -30.81 29.41 36.30
N GLN A 194 -30.00 30.28 36.92
CA GLN A 194 -30.19 31.00 38.20
C GLN A 194 -30.85 30.28 39.41
N VAL A 195 -30.09 29.96 40.46
CA VAL A 195 -29.73 30.82 41.63
C VAL A 195 -30.82 30.90 42.72
N GLY A 196 -30.44 30.47 43.92
CA GLY A 196 -31.12 30.73 45.19
C GLY A 196 -30.16 30.45 46.35
N GLU A 197 -29.78 31.47 47.10
CA GLU A 197 -28.83 31.40 48.21
C GLU A 197 -29.48 30.84 49.50
N GLU A 198 -28.72 30.15 50.35
CA GLU A 198 -28.47 30.58 51.74
C GLU A 198 -27.35 29.76 52.43
N GLU A 199 -26.76 30.32 53.48
CA GLU A 199 -25.55 29.86 54.21
C GLU A 199 -25.83 28.61 55.11
N LYS A 200 -24.89 27.88 55.75
CA LYS A 200 -23.79 28.33 56.64
C LYS A 200 -23.02 27.14 57.29
N GLY A 201 -21.75 27.37 57.68
CA GLY A 201 -20.95 26.51 58.59
C GLY A 201 -19.81 25.75 57.88
N SER A 202 -18.52 26.12 58.01
CA SER A 202 -17.60 25.95 59.17
C SER A 202 -17.38 24.49 59.60
N ASN A 203 -16.16 23.98 59.84
CA ASN A 203 -14.82 24.62 59.91
C ASN A 203 -13.68 23.58 59.76
N ASP A 204 -12.46 24.04 59.46
CA ASP A 204 -11.14 23.50 59.91
C ASP A 204 -10.71 22.05 59.54
N GLU A 205 -9.42 21.66 59.45
CA GLU A 205 -8.09 22.32 59.56
C GLU A 205 -7.09 21.48 58.70
N ALA A 206 -6.22 22.06 57.86
CA ALA A 206 -4.81 22.45 58.09
C ALA A 206 -3.71 21.34 58.06
N GLY A 207 -2.54 21.70 57.49
CA GLY A 207 -1.31 20.87 57.38
C GLY A 207 -0.76 20.80 55.94
N LYS A 208 0.02 21.77 55.42
CA LYS A 208 1.51 21.89 55.55
C LYS A 208 2.23 20.54 55.43
N ASP A 209 3.18 20.36 54.51
CA ASP A 209 4.46 21.09 54.53
C ASP A 209 5.19 21.24 53.18
N LYS A 210 6.24 22.09 53.18
CA LYS A 210 7.22 22.26 52.09
C LYS A 210 8.52 21.52 52.40
N VAL A 211 9.15 20.88 51.41
CA VAL A 211 10.63 20.89 51.24
C VAL A 211 10.95 20.91 49.74
N ALA A 212 12.03 21.59 49.36
CA ALA A 212 12.58 21.61 48.01
C ALA A 212 14.03 21.09 48.02
N GLU A 213 14.50 20.49 46.93
CA GLU A 213 15.94 20.38 46.66
C GLU A 213 16.26 20.45 45.16
N LYS A 214 17.53 20.75 44.83
CA LYS A 214 17.94 21.38 43.56
C LYS A 214 19.41 21.08 43.22
N GLU A 215 19.64 20.42 42.08
CA GLU A 215 20.90 20.35 41.30
C GLU A 215 20.54 20.44 39.79
N THR A 216 21.26 21.03 38.82
CA THR A 216 22.57 21.72 38.72
C THR A 216 23.78 20.91 39.20
N VAL A 217 24.77 20.51 38.37
CA VAL A 217 25.36 21.08 37.11
C VAL A 217 25.91 19.88 36.26
N ARG A 218 26.14 19.90 34.93
CA ARG A 218 27.36 20.45 34.31
C ARG A 218 27.46 20.19 32.80
N SER A 219 27.70 21.25 32.05
CA SER A 219 28.20 21.25 30.67
C SER A 219 29.72 21.13 30.63
N THR A 220 30.30 20.54 29.57
CA THR A 220 31.67 20.87 29.14
C THR A 220 31.83 20.68 27.63
N THR A 221 32.16 21.77 26.95
CA THR A 221 32.53 21.85 25.54
C THR A 221 34.01 21.54 25.37
N THR A 222 34.43 20.82 24.31
CA THR A 222 35.74 21.07 23.69
C THR A 222 35.67 21.03 22.17
N ASN A 223 36.27 22.08 21.61
CA ASN A 223 36.32 22.47 20.21
C ASN A 223 37.49 21.80 19.48
N SER A 224 37.45 21.71 18.15
CA SER A 224 38.65 21.74 17.30
C SER A 224 38.32 22.19 15.87
N LYS A 225 38.97 23.28 15.45
CA LYS A 225 39.09 23.75 14.06
C LYS A 225 40.02 22.81 13.27
N VAL A 226 40.16 22.90 11.94
CA VAL A 226 41.05 23.86 11.25
C VAL A 226 40.83 23.77 9.72
N ASP A 227 40.70 24.95 9.09
CA ASP A 227 41.09 25.44 7.74
C ASP A 227 41.04 24.50 6.49
N GLY A 228 40.75 24.97 5.27
CA GLY A 228 40.52 26.34 4.79
C GLY A 228 40.45 26.40 3.24
N ALA A 229 40.71 27.58 2.67
CA ALA A 229 40.83 27.90 1.23
C ALA A 229 39.54 28.10 0.38
N THR A 230 39.16 29.38 0.33
CA THR A 230 38.46 30.12 -0.75
C THR A 230 38.54 29.58 -2.18
N ASN A 231 37.45 29.76 -2.94
CA ASN A 231 37.52 30.32 -4.29
C ASN A 231 36.26 31.12 -4.65
N ASP A 232 36.45 32.20 -5.42
CA ASP A 232 35.47 33.25 -5.71
C ASP A 232 34.93 33.10 -7.14
N ALA A 233 33.60 33.01 -7.31
CA ALA A 233 32.96 33.01 -8.63
C ALA A 233 31.53 33.57 -8.57
N LYS A 234 31.27 34.59 -9.38
CA LYS A 234 30.06 35.42 -9.39
C LYS A 234 28.75 34.68 -9.74
N GLN A 235 27.69 35.20 -9.10
CA GLN A 235 26.27 35.16 -9.48
C GLN A 235 25.98 35.07 -10.98
N GLN A 236 24.97 34.25 -11.34
CA GLN A 236 23.82 34.75 -12.10
C GLN A 236 22.57 33.88 -11.90
N GLU A 237 21.48 34.49 -11.43
CA GLU A 237 20.16 33.87 -11.42
C GLU A 237 19.60 33.80 -12.85
N SER A 238 18.89 32.72 -13.20
CA SER A 238 18.09 32.67 -14.42
C SER A 238 16.73 31.99 -14.16
N ALA A 239 15.67 32.68 -14.58
CA ALA A 239 14.27 32.34 -14.33
C ALA A 239 13.79 31.10 -15.12
N PRO A 240 12.68 30.45 -14.70
CA PRO A 240 12.14 29.28 -15.40
C PRO A 240 11.68 29.61 -16.84
N PRO A 241 11.66 28.60 -17.74
CA PRO A 241 11.34 28.82 -19.15
C PRO A 241 9.90 29.26 -19.35
N ARG A 242 9.69 30.26 -20.21
CA ARG A 242 8.36 30.73 -20.59
C ARG A 242 7.60 29.62 -21.33
N ARG A 243 6.32 29.45 -20.99
CA ARG A 243 5.39 28.66 -21.81
C ARG A 243 5.35 29.26 -23.21
N LYS A 244 5.43 28.41 -24.24
CA LYS A 244 5.15 28.82 -25.62
C LYS A 244 3.72 29.30 -25.70
N THR A 245 3.45 30.26 -26.58
CA THR A 245 2.07 30.73 -26.77
C THR A 245 1.33 29.76 -27.68
N ASP A 246 0.06 29.49 -27.39
CA ASP A 246 -0.76 28.48 -28.09
C ASP A 246 -0.75 28.63 -29.63
N LYS A 247 -0.51 29.85 -30.11
CA LYS A 247 -0.35 30.18 -31.53
C LYS A 247 0.88 29.55 -32.19
N GLU A 248 2.02 29.51 -31.49
CA GLU A 248 3.26 28.88 -31.98
C GLU A 248 3.14 27.34 -32.02
N GLU A 249 2.31 26.76 -31.15
CA GLU A 249 2.00 25.33 -31.19
C GLU A 249 1.01 24.99 -32.31
N TYR A 250 0.04 25.88 -32.57
CA TYR A 250 -0.92 25.72 -33.68
C TYR A 250 -0.22 25.74 -35.05
N ASP A 251 0.60 26.75 -35.33
CA ASP A 251 1.32 26.88 -36.61
C ASP A 251 2.25 25.66 -36.86
N SER A 252 2.92 25.17 -35.81
CA SER A 252 3.77 23.96 -35.86
C SER A 252 2.99 22.66 -36.13
N LEU A 253 1.75 22.57 -35.63
CA LEU A 253 0.85 21.45 -35.94
C LEU A 253 0.35 21.52 -37.39
N GLU A 254 0.02 22.70 -37.90
CA GLU A 254 -0.48 22.88 -39.26
C GLU A 254 0.58 22.52 -40.33
N GLU A 255 1.85 22.89 -40.12
CA GLU A 255 2.97 22.42 -40.95
C GLU A 255 3.10 20.89 -40.94
N ARG A 256 2.92 20.27 -39.76
CA ARG A 256 3.01 18.81 -39.59
C ARG A 256 1.86 18.06 -40.27
N PHE A 257 0.65 18.63 -40.28
CA PHE A 257 -0.48 18.10 -41.05
C PHE A 257 -0.31 18.31 -42.57
N ALA A 258 0.26 19.44 -42.99
CA ALA A 258 0.58 19.69 -44.41
C ALA A 258 1.60 18.67 -44.96
N ALA A 259 2.60 18.29 -44.16
CA ALA A 259 3.55 17.24 -44.50
C ALA A 259 2.89 15.85 -44.68
N LEU A 260 1.85 15.55 -43.90
CA LEU A 260 1.13 14.26 -43.98
C LEU A 260 0.22 14.15 -45.22
N LYS A 261 -0.26 15.28 -45.75
CA LYS A 261 -1.13 15.36 -46.94
C LYS A 261 -0.39 15.27 -48.29
N ARG A 262 0.94 15.16 -48.28
CA ARG A 262 1.79 15.08 -49.48
C ARG A 262 2.34 13.68 -49.76
N ARG A 263 1.73 12.64 -49.21
CA ARG A 263 2.11 11.23 -49.38
C ARG A 263 0.92 10.38 -49.83
#